data_AF-A0A821LRZ4-F1
#
_entry.id   AF-A0A821LRZ4-F1
#
_cell.length_a   1.000
_cell.length_b   1.000
_cell.length_c   1.000
_cell.angle_alpha   90.00
_cell.angle_beta   90.00
_cell.angle_gamma   90.00
#
_symmetry.space_group_name_H-M   'P 1'
#
loop_
_entity.id
_entity.type
_entity.pdbx_description
1 polymer ?
#
loop_
_entity_poly.entity_id
_entity_poly.type
_entity_poly.pdbx_seq_one_letter_code
_entity_poly.pdbx_strand_id
1 'polypeptide(L)'
;MTIEIKEKRGVGNKKDHIFLQLSHLDPKIIHEQLPGITETARIFAGADVLKKLISVIPTVHYNMGGMPINYKGQVIQERNGKSDQVVRGLYAVGEVACASVHGANRL
;
A
#
# COMPACT_ATOMS: atom_id res chain seq x y z
N MET A 1 5.97 -8.75 9.91
CA MET A 1 6.05 -7.43 10.58
C MET A 1 5.22 -7.37 11.85
N THR A 2 3.89 -7.39 11.78
CA THR A 2 3.03 -7.24 12.97
C THR A 2 3.23 -8.36 13.99
N ILE A 3 3.39 -9.60 13.55
CA ILE A 3 3.69 -10.74 14.44
C ILE A 3 5.04 -10.54 15.14
N GLU A 4 6.11 -10.21 14.40
CA GLU A 4 7.43 -9.89 14.98
C GLU A 4 7.35 -8.84 16.10
N ILE A 5 6.62 -7.75 15.85
CA ILE A 5 6.43 -6.67 16.84
C ILE A 5 5.67 -7.19 18.07
N LYS A 6 4.55 -7.92 17.86
CA LYS A 6 3.75 -8.51 18.94
C LYS A 6 4.52 -9.53 19.78
N GLU A 7 5.39 -10.30 19.14
CA GLU A 7 6.28 -11.27 19.80
C GLU A 7 7.57 -10.63 20.34
N LYS A 8 7.57 -9.29 20.52
CA LYS A 8 8.65 -8.50 21.14
C LYS A 8 9.98 -8.51 20.40
N ARG A 9 9.98 -8.87 19.11
CA ARG A 9 11.14 -8.81 18.19
C ARG A 9 11.20 -7.50 17.40
N GLY A 10 10.34 -6.51 17.72
CA GLY A 10 10.46 -5.15 17.18
C GLY A 10 11.78 -4.46 17.55
N VAL A 11 12.05 -3.32 16.93
CA VAL A 11 13.28 -2.53 17.11
C VAL A 11 13.00 -1.14 17.68
N GLY A 12 14.06 -0.40 18.00
CA GLY A 12 13.99 0.88 18.70
C GLY A 12 13.64 0.75 20.19
N ASN A 13 13.64 1.88 20.90
CA ASN A 13 13.44 1.92 22.36
C ASN A 13 12.07 1.35 22.79
N LYS A 14 11.05 1.48 21.92
CA LYS A 14 9.69 1.02 22.19
C LYS A 14 9.37 -0.37 21.61
N LYS A 15 10.29 -0.98 20.85
CA LYS A 15 10.08 -2.28 20.21
C LYS A 15 8.82 -2.32 19.31
N ASP A 16 8.47 -1.20 18.67
CA ASP A 16 7.17 -0.97 18.03
C ASP A 16 7.20 -0.95 16.50
N HIS A 17 8.37 -1.06 15.88
CA HIS A 17 8.55 -1.08 14.42
C HIS A 17 9.62 -2.09 14.02
N ILE A 18 9.94 -2.16 12.71
CA ILE A 18 11.07 -2.96 12.19
C ILE A 18 11.97 -2.11 11.29
N PHE A 19 13.09 -2.67 10.87
CA PHE A 19 14.00 -2.03 9.93
C PHE A 19 13.79 -2.49 8.49
N LEU A 20 13.83 -1.54 7.56
CA LEU A 20 14.06 -1.74 6.13
C LEU A 20 15.52 -1.39 5.81
N GLN A 21 16.26 -2.34 5.25
CA GLN A 21 17.67 -2.19 4.94
C GLN A 21 17.89 -2.04 3.43
N LEU A 22 18.53 -0.94 3.01
CA LEU A 22 18.91 -0.70 1.61
C LEU A 22 20.41 -0.54 1.40
N SER A 23 21.20 -0.36 2.46
CA SER A 23 22.64 -0.07 2.42
C SER A 23 23.52 -1.13 1.76
N HIS A 24 22.97 -2.30 1.44
CA HIS A 24 23.67 -3.37 0.75
C HIS A 24 23.55 -3.28 -0.78
N LEU A 25 22.65 -2.43 -1.30
CA LEU A 25 22.50 -2.19 -2.74
C LEU A 25 23.55 -1.19 -3.22
N ASP A 26 23.91 -1.27 -4.51
CA ASP A 26 24.81 -0.28 -5.12
C ASP A 26 24.19 1.12 -5.01
N PRO A 27 24.93 2.12 -4.46
CA PRO A 27 24.46 3.50 -4.41
C PRO A 27 23.93 4.03 -5.75
N LYS A 28 24.48 3.59 -6.89
CA LYS A 28 23.98 3.96 -8.22
C LYS A 28 22.53 3.53 -8.43
N ILE A 29 22.19 2.30 -8.06
CA ILE A 29 20.82 1.77 -8.14
C ILE A 29 19.88 2.59 -7.27
N ILE A 30 20.31 2.93 -6.05
CA ILE A 30 19.49 3.72 -5.12
C ILE A 30 19.23 5.12 -5.68
N HIS A 31 20.24 5.78 -6.22
CA HIS A 31 20.09 7.12 -6.78
C HIS A 31 19.26 7.15 -8.08
N GLU A 32 19.32 6.09 -8.88
CA GLU A 32 18.58 6.00 -10.14
C GLU A 32 17.11 5.56 -9.92
N GLN A 33 16.87 4.52 -9.14
CA GLN A 33 15.55 3.89 -9.01
C GLN A 33 14.77 4.34 -7.78
N LEU A 34 15.46 4.75 -6.71
CA LEU A 34 14.86 5.09 -5.41
C LEU A 34 15.15 6.54 -4.93
N PRO A 35 15.19 7.57 -5.80
CA PRO A 35 15.57 8.92 -5.38
C PRO A 35 14.56 9.54 -4.40
N GLY A 36 13.25 9.37 -4.65
CA GLY A 36 12.20 9.99 -3.83
C GLY A 36 12.14 9.47 -2.40
N ILE A 37 12.26 8.14 -2.22
CA ILE A 37 12.28 7.55 -0.87
C ILE A 37 13.59 7.86 -0.14
N THR A 38 14.69 8.05 -0.86
CA THR A 38 15.99 8.40 -0.26
C THR A 38 15.90 9.76 0.40
N GLU A 39 15.30 10.73 -0.29
CA GLU A 39 15.09 12.06 0.25
C GLU A 39 14.04 12.05 1.38
N THR A 40 12.95 11.31 1.21
CA THR A 40 11.92 11.16 2.26
C THR A 40 12.49 10.57 3.54
N ALA A 41 13.30 9.51 3.45
CA ALA A 41 13.96 8.89 4.61
C ALA A 41 14.95 9.83 5.29
N ARG A 42 15.66 10.65 4.52
CA ARG A 42 16.56 11.68 5.05
C ARG A 42 15.79 12.76 5.81
N ILE A 43 14.74 13.31 5.21
CA ILE A 43 13.95 14.42 5.78
C ILE A 43 13.19 13.97 7.04
N PHE A 44 12.42 12.87 6.95
CA PHE A 44 11.46 12.50 7.99
C PHE A 44 12.03 11.55 9.05
N ALA A 45 13.06 10.77 8.72
CA ALA A 45 13.65 9.80 9.64
C ALA A 45 15.14 10.08 9.96
N GLY A 46 15.75 11.12 9.37
CA GLY A 46 17.18 11.40 9.56
C GLY A 46 18.09 10.27 9.09
N ALA A 47 17.57 9.40 8.22
CA ALA A 47 18.23 8.17 7.80
C ALA A 47 18.91 8.38 6.43
N ASP A 48 20.24 8.28 6.41
CA ASP A 48 20.99 8.10 5.16
C ASP A 48 20.85 6.63 4.74
N VAL A 49 20.03 6.36 3.72
CA VAL A 49 19.67 4.98 3.30
C VAL A 49 20.87 4.15 2.82
N LEU A 50 21.99 4.81 2.49
CA LEU A 50 23.25 4.15 2.13
C LEU A 50 24.01 3.59 3.34
N LYS A 51 23.69 4.07 4.54
CA LYS A 51 24.47 3.76 5.77
C LYS A 51 23.61 3.28 6.93
N LYS A 52 22.36 3.75 7.00
CA LYS A 52 21.43 3.53 8.11
C LYS A 52 20.21 2.75 7.66
N LEU A 53 19.62 2.04 8.61
CA LEU A 53 18.35 1.35 8.46
C LEU A 53 17.19 2.33 8.57
N ILE A 54 16.13 2.11 7.79
CA ILE A 54 14.91 2.92 7.82
C ILE A 54 13.90 2.25 8.74
N SER A 55 13.34 2.99 9.70
CA SER A 55 12.27 2.49 10.56
C SER A 55 10.93 2.44 9.79
N VAL A 56 10.28 1.27 9.74
CA VAL A 56 9.02 1.07 9.03
C VAL A 56 8.02 0.23 9.84
N ILE A 57 6.73 0.47 9.63
CA ILE A 57 5.61 -0.21 10.30
C ILE A 57 4.43 -0.38 9.32
N PRO A 58 3.63 -1.46 9.41
CA PRO A 58 2.45 -1.61 8.57
C PRO A 58 1.49 -0.43 8.78
N THR A 59 1.09 0.20 7.69
CA THR A 59 0.23 1.38 7.69
C THR A 59 -0.89 1.16 6.67
N VAL A 60 -2.11 1.59 6.99
CA VAL A 60 -3.23 1.56 6.04
C VAL A 60 -2.81 2.33 4.78
N HIS A 61 -3.04 1.75 3.61
CA HIS A 61 -2.47 2.27 2.36
C HIS A 61 -3.49 2.42 1.23
N TYR A 62 -4.34 1.41 1.02
CA TYR A 62 -5.22 1.34 -0.16
C TYR A 62 -6.51 0.58 0.18
N ASN A 63 -7.61 0.97 -0.46
CA ASN A 63 -8.91 0.32 -0.33
C ASN A 63 -9.19 -0.61 -1.51
N MET A 64 -9.31 -1.92 -1.24
CA MET A 64 -9.71 -2.89 -2.26
C MET A 64 -11.21 -2.84 -2.59
N GLY A 65 -12.02 -2.48 -1.59
CA GLY A 65 -13.46 -2.28 -1.76
C GLY A 65 -13.77 -0.94 -2.43
N GLY A 66 -15.03 -0.74 -2.79
CA GLY A 66 -15.48 0.46 -3.49
C GLY A 66 -16.85 0.27 -4.12
N MET A 67 -17.21 1.18 -5.02
CA MET A 67 -18.42 1.08 -5.83
C MET A 67 -18.35 -0.15 -6.74
N PRO A 68 -19.25 -1.14 -6.58
CA PRO A 68 -19.21 -2.33 -7.41
C PRO A 68 -19.49 -1.93 -8.87
N ILE A 69 -18.61 -2.38 -9.76
CA ILE A 69 -18.72 -2.13 -11.20
C ILE A 69 -18.54 -3.43 -11.97
N ASN A 70 -19.14 -3.50 -13.16
CA ASN A 70 -18.77 -4.54 -14.12
C ASN A 70 -17.43 -4.21 -14.80
N TYR A 71 -16.90 -5.14 -15.60
CA TYR A 71 -15.62 -4.98 -16.31
C TYR A 71 -15.58 -3.80 -17.31
N LYS A 72 -16.72 -3.15 -17.60
CA LYS A 72 -16.84 -1.97 -18.45
C LYS A 72 -16.89 -0.65 -17.67
N GLY A 73 -16.78 -0.69 -16.34
CA GLY A 73 -16.80 0.49 -15.47
C GLY A 73 -18.19 0.98 -15.06
N GLN A 74 -19.26 0.27 -15.46
CA GLN A 74 -20.63 0.66 -15.11
C GLN A 74 -20.94 0.22 -13.69
N VAL A 75 -21.50 1.13 -12.88
CA VAL A 75 -21.95 0.79 -11.52
C VAL A 75 -23.07 -0.23 -11.60
N ILE A 76 -22.94 -1.26 -10.76
CA ILE A 76 -23.94 -2.32 -10.62
C ILE A 76 -24.54 -2.29 -9.23
N GLN A 77 -25.76 -2.78 -9.10
CA GLN A 77 -26.45 -2.91 -7.84
C GLN A 77 -27.23 -4.21 -7.79
N GLU A 78 -27.52 -4.65 -6.58
CA GLU A 78 -28.60 -5.62 -6.37
C GLU A 78 -29.95 -4.90 -6.45
N ARG A 79 -30.91 -5.47 -7.19
CA ARG A 79 -32.28 -4.96 -7.24
C ARG A 79 -33.24 -6.12 -7.38
N ASN A 80 -34.23 -6.19 -6.49
CA ASN A 80 -35.26 -7.23 -6.48
C ASN A 80 -34.68 -8.66 -6.47
N GLY A 81 -33.62 -8.90 -5.69
CA GLY A 81 -32.94 -10.19 -5.60
C GLY A 81 -32.15 -10.59 -6.86
N LYS A 82 -31.97 -9.67 -7.81
CA LYS A 82 -31.08 -9.85 -8.97
C LYS A 82 -29.81 -9.03 -8.76
N SER A 83 -28.67 -9.71 -8.74
CA SER A 83 -27.36 -9.08 -8.71
C SER A 83 -27.00 -8.47 -10.07
N ASP A 84 -25.94 -7.66 -10.09
CA ASP A 84 -25.28 -7.13 -11.28
C ASP A 84 -26.16 -6.26 -12.20
N GLN A 85 -27.21 -5.63 -11.65
CA GLN A 85 -28.07 -4.73 -12.43
C GLN A 85 -27.38 -3.37 -12.62
N VAL A 86 -27.18 -2.96 -13.88
CA VAL A 86 -26.52 -1.70 -14.21
C VAL A 86 -27.34 -0.49 -13.79
N VAL A 87 -26.68 0.44 -13.08
CA VAL A 87 -27.18 1.78 -12.80
C VAL A 87 -26.94 2.66 -14.02
N ARG A 88 -28.00 3.01 -14.74
CA ARG A 88 -27.88 3.78 -16.00
C ARG A 88 -27.31 5.16 -15.75
N GLY A 89 -26.29 5.52 -16.51
CA GLY A 89 -25.62 6.83 -16.45
C GLY A 89 -24.60 6.98 -15.33
N LEU A 90 -24.33 5.93 -14.55
CA LEU A 90 -23.36 5.97 -13.45
C LEU A 90 -22.19 5.02 -13.70
N TYR A 91 -20.98 5.57 -13.62
CA TYR A 91 -19.71 4.88 -13.81
C TYR A 91 -18.77 5.20 -12.66
N ALA A 92 -17.85 4.29 -12.35
CA ALA A 92 -16.77 4.51 -11.39
C ALA A 92 -15.47 3.90 -11.92
N VAL A 93 -14.33 4.51 -11.62
CA VAL A 93 -12.99 4.04 -12.02
C VAL A 93 -11.96 4.37 -10.93
N GLY A 94 -10.83 3.65 -10.92
CA GLY A 94 -9.76 3.87 -9.92
C GLY A 94 -10.08 3.24 -8.56
N GLU A 95 -9.42 3.72 -7.49
CA GLU A 95 -9.54 3.15 -6.14
C GLU A 95 -10.95 3.22 -5.56
N VAL A 96 -11.77 4.19 -5.99
CA VAL A 96 -13.17 4.27 -5.58
C VAL A 96 -14.03 3.13 -6.15
N ALA A 97 -13.54 2.41 -7.16
CA ALA A 97 -14.27 1.37 -7.85
C ALA A 97 -13.83 -0.04 -7.44
N CYS A 98 -14.80 -0.91 -7.24
CA CYS A 98 -14.60 -2.33 -7.06
C CYS A 98 -15.06 -3.07 -8.32
N ALA A 99 -14.21 -3.06 -9.36
CA ALA A 99 -14.25 -4.11 -10.39
C ALA A 99 -13.81 -5.47 -9.82
N SER A 100 -13.25 -5.45 -8.61
CA SER A 100 -12.65 -6.58 -7.92
C SER A 100 -11.45 -7.22 -8.65
N VAL A 101 -10.79 -6.48 -9.55
CA VAL A 101 -9.49 -6.90 -10.13
C VAL A 101 -8.40 -7.07 -9.06
N HIS A 102 -8.62 -6.52 -7.86
CA HIS A 102 -7.74 -6.63 -6.70
C HIS A 102 -8.25 -7.61 -5.63
N GLY A 103 -9.46 -8.15 -5.78
CA GLY A 103 -10.07 -9.09 -4.82
C GLY A 103 -9.88 -8.67 -3.36
N ALA A 104 -9.30 -9.57 -2.55
CA ALA A 104 -8.99 -9.32 -1.15
C ALA A 104 -7.59 -8.73 -0.90
N ASN A 105 -6.72 -8.68 -1.91
CA ASN A 105 -5.36 -8.19 -1.79
C ASN A 105 -4.84 -7.70 -3.15
N ARG A 106 -4.51 -6.41 -3.21
CA ARG A 106 -3.87 -5.82 -4.38
C ARG A 106 -2.38 -6.18 -4.41
N LEU A 107 -1.86 -6.54 -5.58
CA LEU A 107 -0.44 -6.70 -5.86
C LEU A 107 0.32 -5.37 -5.86
#